data_AF-A0A4R1JNN7-F1
#
_entry.id   AF-A0A4R1JNN7-F1
#
_cell.length_a   1.000
_cell.length_b   1.000
_cell.length_c   1.000
_cell.angle_alpha   90.00
_cell.angle_beta   90.00
_cell.angle_gamma   90.00
#
_symmetry.space_group_name_H-M   'P 1'
#
loop_
_entity.id
_entity.type
_entity.pdbx_description
1 polymer ?
#
loop_
_entity_poly.entity_id
_entity_poly.type
_entity_poly.pdbx_seq_one_letter_code
_entity_poly.pdbx_strand_id
1 'polypeptide(L)'
;MKKIIILLCICFASCSTVKIEEQIVQDFVKEKDLKKIPFLKASYLTEEAYSSNEVLDHYEMASLDKNLPLENKRREIRASISDSSISQDRVKQLNDTLYISLDEIKQMKLLHKNDSLVYHWDAKKFKTLEIPIIKKEELLLKADKGILSISATGHVISKPIVSLNKKYALLKYFYVSLSGGSVERTYLLEKENGKWTVKQVIYIPNIY
;
A
#
# COMPACT_ATOMS: atom_id res chain seq x y z
N MET A 1 38.33 25.64 -21.27
CA MET A 1 37.82 25.17 -19.97
C MET A 1 36.29 25.12 -20.00
N LYS A 2 35.68 24.06 -20.56
CA LYS A 2 34.21 23.94 -20.73
C LYS A 2 33.69 22.49 -20.58
N LYS A 3 34.40 21.63 -19.83
CA LYS A 3 34.02 20.20 -19.69
C LYS A 3 33.83 19.72 -18.24
N ILE A 4 33.72 20.62 -17.26
CA ILE A 4 33.64 20.24 -15.82
C ILE A 4 32.22 20.45 -15.22
N ILE A 5 31.23 20.92 -15.99
CA ILE A 5 29.88 21.23 -15.43
C ILE A 5 28.93 20.02 -15.45
N ILE A 6 29.19 18.97 -16.24
CA ILE A 6 28.24 17.84 -16.38
C ILE A 6 28.31 16.86 -15.18
N LEU A 7 29.43 16.80 -14.46
CA LEU A 7 29.61 15.83 -13.38
C LEU A 7 28.91 16.22 -12.07
N LEU A 8 28.57 17.51 -11.87
CA LEU A 8 27.97 17.99 -10.62
C LEU A 8 26.45 17.74 -10.53
N CYS A 9 25.76 17.61 -11.67
CA CYS A 9 24.31 17.37 -11.68
C CYS A 9 23.94 15.92 -11.31
N ILE A 10 24.88 14.97 -11.39
CA ILE A 10 24.64 13.56 -11.08
C ILE A 10 24.72 13.30 -9.57
N CYS A 11 25.38 14.17 -8.80
CA CYS A 11 25.54 14.00 -7.35
C CYS A 11 24.36 14.51 -6.51
N PHE A 12 23.42 15.29 -7.06
CA PHE A 12 22.27 15.83 -6.31
C PHE A 12 21.01 14.96 -6.37
N ALA A 13 20.98 13.88 -7.16
CA ALA A 13 19.84 12.97 -7.20
C ALA A 13 19.78 11.99 -6.01
N SER A 14 20.83 11.92 -5.18
CA SER A 14 20.97 10.87 -4.15
C SER A 14 20.58 11.30 -2.72
N CYS A 15 20.08 12.52 -2.51
CA CYS A 15 19.72 13.02 -1.17
C CYS A 15 18.23 13.34 -0.94
N SER A 16 17.34 13.02 -1.90
CA SER A 16 15.88 13.23 -1.74
C SER A 16 15.05 11.94 -1.78
N THR A 17 15.69 10.78 -1.67
CA THR A 17 15.02 9.47 -1.67
C THR A 17 14.46 9.06 -0.31
N VAL A 18 14.71 9.83 0.76
CA VAL A 18 13.87 9.79 1.97
C VAL A 18 12.74 10.80 1.74
N LYS A 19 11.49 10.35 1.50
CA LYS A 19 10.24 11.13 1.68
C LYS A 19 8.97 10.49 1.11
N ILE A 20 9.00 9.86 -0.07
CA ILE A 20 7.73 9.56 -0.77
C ILE A 20 7.06 8.34 -0.18
N GLU A 21 7.79 7.24 0.01
CA GLU A 21 7.28 6.00 0.59
C GLU A 21 6.79 6.21 2.02
N GLU A 22 7.58 6.88 2.85
CA GLU A 22 7.17 7.19 4.23
C GLU A 22 5.96 8.14 4.25
N GLN A 23 5.89 9.11 3.34
CA GLN A 23 4.73 9.98 3.22
C GLN A 23 3.48 9.20 2.78
N ILE A 24 3.60 8.29 1.80
CA ILE A 24 2.50 7.44 1.36
C ILE A 24 1.95 6.63 2.54
N VAL A 25 2.84 5.98 3.31
CA VAL A 25 2.43 5.20 4.47
C VAL A 25 1.80 6.08 5.54
N GLN A 26 2.37 7.24 5.82
CA GLN A 26 1.84 8.17 6.81
C GLN A 26 0.45 8.69 6.41
N ASP A 27 0.27 9.09 5.16
CA ASP A 27 -1.01 9.57 4.63
C ASP A 27 -2.05 8.44 4.64
N PHE A 28 -1.66 7.21 4.24
CA PHE A 28 -2.53 6.03 4.30
C PHE A 28 -2.98 5.69 5.72
N VAL A 29 -2.06 5.68 6.69
CA VAL A 29 -2.36 5.44 8.11
C VAL A 29 -3.38 6.45 8.63
N LYS A 30 -3.23 7.72 8.25
CA LYS A 30 -4.12 8.81 8.65
C LYS A 30 -5.49 8.71 7.97
N GLU A 31 -5.52 8.49 6.65
CA GLU A 31 -6.75 8.40 5.87
C GLU A 31 -7.61 7.22 6.30
N LYS A 32 -6.99 6.07 6.61
CA LYS A 32 -7.68 4.88 7.11
C LYS A 32 -7.96 4.91 8.62
N ASP A 33 -7.62 6.00 9.29
CA ASP A 33 -7.73 6.19 10.74
C ASP A 33 -7.25 4.96 11.54
N LEU A 34 -6.09 4.41 11.15
CA LEU A 34 -5.60 3.15 11.73
C LEU A 34 -5.32 3.27 13.23
N LYS A 35 -5.17 4.49 13.75
CA LYS A 35 -5.02 4.78 15.17
C LYS A 35 -6.30 4.53 15.98
N LYS A 36 -7.49 4.71 15.38
CA LYS A 36 -8.79 4.72 16.07
C LYS A 36 -9.79 3.78 15.43
N ILE A 37 -9.36 2.56 15.14
CA ILE A 37 -10.27 1.53 14.64
C ILE A 37 -11.21 1.11 15.78
N PRO A 38 -12.54 1.13 15.59
CA PRO A 38 -13.50 0.71 16.60
C PRO A 38 -13.15 -0.68 17.17
N PHE A 39 -13.31 -0.85 18.48
CA PHE A 39 -13.05 -2.09 19.21
C PHE A 39 -11.57 -2.52 19.32
N LEU A 40 -10.65 -1.85 18.62
CA LEU A 40 -9.21 -2.05 18.80
C LEU A 40 -8.67 -1.13 19.88
N LYS A 41 -7.98 -1.70 20.88
CA LYS A 41 -7.44 -0.92 22.01
C LYS A 41 -6.07 -0.31 21.73
N ALA A 42 -5.31 -0.88 20.79
CA ALA A 42 -3.99 -0.37 20.41
C ALA A 42 -3.67 -0.74 18.97
N SER A 43 -3.01 0.18 18.28
CA SER A 43 -2.64 0.05 16.87
C SER A 43 -1.16 0.38 16.69
N TYR A 44 -0.47 -0.47 15.95
CA TYR A 44 0.96 -0.35 15.67
C TYR A 44 1.21 -0.53 14.19
N LEU A 45 2.20 0.16 13.63
CA LEU A 45 2.79 -0.23 12.34
C LEU A 45 3.77 -1.38 12.61
N THR A 46 3.71 -2.47 11.87
CA THR A 46 4.74 -3.51 11.97
C THR A 46 6.03 -3.01 11.32
N GLU A 47 7.17 -3.24 11.98
CA GLU A 47 8.47 -2.87 11.45
C GLU A 47 8.74 -3.58 10.12
N GLU A 48 8.47 -4.87 10.06
CA GLU A 48 8.65 -5.68 8.86
C GLU A 48 7.54 -5.36 7.83
N ALA A 49 7.96 -5.03 6.62
CA ALA A 49 7.11 -4.85 5.45
C ALA A 49 7.28 -6.03 4.48
N TYR A 50 6.17 -6.50 3.92
CA TYR A 50 6.20 -7.53 2.87
C TYR A 50 6.79 -6.97 1.57
N SER A 51 7.33 -7.86 0.73
CA SER A 51 7.70 -7.52 -0.64
C SER A 51 6.48 -6.98 -1.38
N SER A 52 6.71 -5.94 -2.17
CA SER A 52 5.67 -5.19 -2.86
C SER A 52 5.32 -5.74 -4.23
N ASN A 53 6.05 -6.71 -4.77
CA ASN A 53 5.93 -7.09 -6.18
C ASN A 53 4.55 -7.61 -6.58
N GLU A 54 3.88 -8.33 -5.67
CA GLU A 54 2.53 -8.87 -5.88
C GLU A 54 1.47 -7.77 -6.14
N VAL A 55 1.69 -6.53 -5.68
CA VAL A 55 0.72 -5.43 -5.88
C VAL A 55 0.55 -5.08 -7.36
N LEU A 56 1.61 -5.27 -8.17
CA LEU A 56 1.57 -5.03 -9.60
C LEU A 56 0.75 -6.10 -10.31
N ASP A 57 0.86 -7.36 -9.89
CA ASP A 57 0.06 -8.46 -10.41
C ASP A 57 -1.42 -8.26 -10.09
N HIS A 58 -1.74 -7.91 -8.83
CA HIS A 58 -3.12 -7.64 -8.42
C HIS A 58 -3.73 -6.48 -9.20
N TYR A 59 -2.97 -5.40 -9.42
CA TYR A 59 -3.45 -4.27 -10.20
C TYR A 59 -3.64 -4.62 -11.68
N GLU A 60 -2.72 -5.37 -12.28
CA GLU A 60 -2.84 -5.84 -13.66
C GLU A 60 -4.10 -6.70 -13.82
N MET A 61 -4.30 -7.68 -12.95
CA MET A 61 -5.48 -8.55 -12.93
C MET A 61 -6.78 -7.74 -12.81
N ALA A 62 -6.82 -6.80 -11.87
CA ALA A 62 -7.97 -5.90 -11.69
C ALA A 62 -8.23 -5.03 -12.92
N SER A 63 -7.19 -4.63 -13.63
CA SER A 63 -7.30 -3.80 -14.84
C SER A 63 -7.78 -4.60 -16.05
N LEU A 64 -7.29 -5.83 -16.22
CA LEU A 64 -7.75 -6.75 -17.28
C LEU A 64 -9.22 -7.14 -17.10
N ASP A 65 -9.66 -7.37 -15.85
CA ASP A 65 -11.04 -7.71 -15.54
C ASP A 65 -12.05 -6.61 -15.88
N LYS A 66 -11.62 -5.33 -15.99
CA LYS A 66 -12.52 -4.23 -16.37
C LYS A 66 -13.19 -4.47 -17.72
N ASN A 67 -12.48 -5.10 -18.64
CA ASN A 67 -12.92 -5.38 -20.00
C ASN A 67 -13.78 -6.65 -20.12
N LEU A 68 -13.93 -7.42 -19.04
CA LEU A 68 -14.75 -8.63 -19.04
C LEU A 68 -16.22 -8.30 -18.78
N PRO A 69 -17.17 -9.07 -19.36
CA PRO A 69 -18.56 -9.07 -18.92
C PRO A 69 -18.67 -9.33 -17.41
N LEU A 70 -19.68 -8.75 -16.75
CA LEU A 70 -19.80 -8.75 -15.29
C LEU A 70 -19.79 -10.17 -14.70
N GLU A 71 -20.45 -11.12 -15.37
CA GLU A 71 -20.51 -12.53 -15.03
C GLU A 71 -19.14 -13.21 -15.02
N ASN A 72 -18.21 -12.71 -15.84
CA ASN A 72 -16.86 -13.26 -16.04
C ASN A 72 -15.78 -12.55 -15.20
N LYS A 73 -16.10 -11.43 -14.54
CA LYS A 73 -15.17 -10.76 -13.63
C LYS A 73 -14.91 -11.61 -12.39
N ARG A 74 -13.68 -11.64 -11.84
CA ARG A 74 -13.42 -12.36 -10.58
C ARG A 74 -14.27 -11.79 -9.45
N ARG A 75 -14.75 -12.65 -8.53
CA ARG A 75 -15.70 -12.28 -7.47
C ARG A 75 -15.15 -11.19 -6.56
N GLU A 76 -13.87 -11.27 -6.24
CA GLU A 76 -13.17 -10.35 -5.36
C GLU A 76 -12.97 -8.99 -6.03
N ILE A 77 -12.73 -8.97 -7.35
CA ILE A 77 -12.70 -7.73 -8.13
C ILE A 77 -14.10 -7.11 -8.21
N ARG A 78 -15.17 -7.92 -8.28
CA ARG A 78 -16.55 -7.42 -8.12
C ARG A 78 -16.79 -6.84 -6.71
N ALA A 79 -16.33 -7.52 -5.67
CA ALA A 79 -16.45 -7.07 -4.27
C ALA A 79 -15.69 -5.76 -3.98
N SER A 80 -14.58 -5.53 -4.69
CA SER A 80 -13.82 -4.27 -4.67
C SER A 80 -14.62 -3.05 -5.13
N ILE A 81 -15.66 -3.31 -5.92
CA ILE A 81 -16.49 -2.31 -6.57
C ILE A 81 -17.87 -2.25 -5.90
N SER A 82 -18.31 -3.31 -5.21
CA SER A 82 -19.63 -3.40 -4.60
C SER A 82 -19.65 -3.21 -3.08
N ASP A 83 -18.63 -2.60 -2.48
CA ASP A 83 -18.68 -2.22 -1.06
C ASP A 83 -19.89 -1.28 -0.87
N SER A 84 -20.81 -1.64 0.04
CA SER A 84 -22.10 -0.99 0.25
C SER A 84 -22.00 0.48 0.66
N SER A 85 -20.78 0.96 0.92
CA SER A 85 -20.42 2.33 1.21
C SER A 85 -20.13 3.21 -0.03
N ILE A 86 -20.14 2.65 -1.25
CA ILE A 86 -19.74 3.34 -2.49
C ILE A 86 -20.95 3.60 -3.40
N SER A 87 -21.08 4.82 -3.94
CA SER A 87 -22.17 5.19 -4.86
C SER A 87 -22.06 4.47 -6.21
N GLN A 88 -23.19 4.22 -6.88
CA GLN A 88 -23.21 3.59 -8.22
C GLN A 88 -22.42 4.38 -9.28
N ASP A 89 -22.38 5.71 -9.17
CA ASP A 89 -21.55 6.55 -10.06
C ASP A 89 -20.06 6.31 -9.84
N ARG A 90 -19.65 6.13 -8.57
CA ARG A 90 -18.27 5.80 -8.24
C ARG A 90 -17.91 4.39 -8.70
N VAL A 91 -18.84 3.44 -8.63
CA VAL A 91 -18.71 2.09 -9.21
C VAL A 91 -18.46 2.15 -10.71
N LYS A 92 -19.26 2.93 -11.45
CA LYS A 92 -19.09 3.11 -12.88
C LYS A 92 -17.74 3.75 -13.21
N GLN A 93 -17.38 4.83 -12.50
CA GLN A 93 -16.09 5.49 -12.67
C GLN A 93 -14.89 4.54 -12.45
N LEU A 94 -14.94 3.69 -11.42
CA LEU A 94 -13.87 2.72 -11.13
C LEU A 94 -13.75 1.63 -12.21
N ASN A 95 -14.86 1.25 -12.84
CA ASN A 95 -14.86 0.32 -13.98
C ASN A 95 -14.25 0.97 -15.23
N ASP A 96 -14.56 2.25 -15.48
CA ASP A 96 -14.20 2.92 -16.74
C ASP A 96 -12.80 3.56 -16.70
N THR A 97 -12.23 3.80 -15.51
CA THR A 97 -10.97 4.52 -15.35
C THR A 97 -9.79 3.57 -15.20
N LEU A 98 -8.79 3.67 -16.08
CA LEU A 98 -7.49 3.04 -15.91
C LEU A 98 -6.46 4.09 -15.43
N TYR A 99 -6.07 4.03 -14.16
CA TYR A 99 -5.19 5.02 -13.55
C TYR A 99 -3.72 4.83 -13.94
N ILE A 100 -3.26 3.58 -14.00
CA ILE A 100 -1.92 3.19 -14.45
C ILE A 100 -2.09 2.29 -15.68
N SER A 101 -1.40 2.59 -16.78
CA SER A 101 -1.55 1.80 -18.01
C SER A 101 -0.92 0.41 -17.86
N LEU A 102 -1.41 -0.58 -18.63
CA LEU A 102 -0.83 -1.93 -18.61
C LEU A 102 0.64 -1.93 -19.06
N ASP A 103 1.03 -1.07 -19.99
CA ASP A 103 2.43 -0.97 -20.43
C ASP A 103 3.32 -0.33 -19.36
N GLU A 104 2.80 0.61 -18.57
CA GLU A 104 3.49 1.14 -17.41
C GLU A 104 3.64 0.07 -16.32
N ILE A 105 2.62 -0.77 -16.09
CA ILE A 105 2.71 -1.92 -15.17
C ILE A 105 3.82 -2.89 -15.60
N LYS A 106 3.91 -3.24 -16.89
CA LYS A 106 4.99 -4.10 -17.41
C LYS A 106 6.37 -3.49 -17.13
N GLN A 107 6.53 -2.18 -17.34
CA GLN A 107 7.79 -1.49 -17.06
C GLN A 107 8.13 -1.51 -15.57
N MET A 108 7.16 -1.22 -14.69
CA MET A 108 7.38 -1.28 -13.25
C MET A 108 7.73 -2.70 -12.78
N LYS A 109 7.10 -3.74 -13.31
CA LYS A 109 7.46 -5.14 -13.02
C LYS A 109 8.92 -5.43 -13.35
N LEU A 110 9.41 -4.93 -14.49
CA LEU A 110 10.82 -5.09 -14.87
C LEU A 110 11.77 -4.34 -13.93
N LEU A 111 11.39 -3.14 -13.47
CA LEU A 111 12.18 -2.34 -12.53
C LEU A 111 12.27 -3.00 -11.15
N HIS A 112 11.18 -3.65 -10.70
CA HIS A 112 11.07 -4.24 -9.37
C HIS A 112 11.32 -5.76 -9.33
N LYS A 113 11.66 -6.40 -10.46
CA LYS A 113 11.82 -7.87 -10.59
C LYS A 113 12.77 -8.51 -9.56
N ASN A 114 13.74 -7.75 -9.08
CA ASN A 114 14.75 -8.20 -8.11
C ASN A 114 14.56 -7.57 -6.71
N ASP A 115 13.48 -6.83 -6.47
CA ASP A 115 13.16 -6.23 -5.17
C ASP A 115 12.51 -7.28 -4.26
N SER A 116 13.31 -8.29 -3.88
CA SER A 116 12.90 -9.42 -3.03
C SER A 116 13.26 -9.24 -1.55
N LEU A 117 13.93 -8.14 -1.21
CA LEU A 117 14.39 -7.89 0.16
C LEU A 117 13.23 -7.46 1.05
N VAL A 118 13.21 -8.00 2.27
CA VAL A 118 12.32 -7.55 3.33
C VAL A 118 12.68 -6.11 3.66
N TYR A 119 11.70 -5.21 3.56
CA TYR A 119 11.87 -3.81 3.91
C TYR A 119 11.50 -3.61 5.39
N HIS A 120 12.21 -2.73 6.08
CA HIS A 120 11.97 -2.42 7.49
C HIS A 120 11.66 -0.93 7.67
N TRP A 121 10.50 -0.63 8.24
CA TRP A 121 10.08 0.72 8.59
C TRP A 121 10.87 1.23 9.80
N ASP A 122 11.56 2.36 9.63
CA ASP A 122 12.30 3.01 10.72
C ASP A 122 11.50 4.21 11.24
N ALA A 123 11.17 4.20 12.54
CA ALA A 123 10.41 5.26 13.19
C ALA A 123 11.08 6.64 13.02
N LYS A 124 12.41 6.69 12.94
CA LYS A 124 13.17 7.95 12.75
C LYS A 124 12.96 8.57 11.37
N LYS A 125 12.51 7.80 10.38
CA LYS A 125 12.25 8.28 9.00
C LYS A 125 10.86 8.88 8.86
N PHE A 126 9.95 8.60 9.78
CA PHE A 126 8.62 9.20 9.80
C PHE A 126 8.64 10.54 10.52
N LYS A 127 8.00 11.55 9.93
CA LYS A 127 7.90 12.89 10.54
C LYS A 127 6.80 12.96 11.59
N THR A 128 5.61 12.43 11.28
CA THR A 128 4.41 12.57 12.10
C THR A 128 3.54 11.31 12.05
N LEU A 129 4.15 10.13 12.03
CA LEU A 129 3.39 8.87 12.08
C LEU A 129 2.59 8.81 13.40
N GLU A 130 1.28 8.61 13.30
CA GLU A 130 0.36 8.74 14.43
C GLU A 130 0.23 7.46 15.28
N ILE A 131 0.82 6.36 14.80
CA ILE A 131 0.90 5.05 15.47
C ILE A 131 2.37 4.66 15.68
N PRO A 132 2.72 4.03 16.81
CA PRO A 132 4.08 3.53 17.06
C PRO A 132 4.44 2.37 16.12
N ILE A 133 5.74 2.16 15.90
CA ILE A 133 6.28 0.99 15.19
C ILE A 133 6.64 -0.10 16.20
N ILE A 134 6.33 -1.36 15.88
CA ILE A 134 6.68 -2.53 16.70
C ILE A 134 7.09 -3.70 15.80
N LYS A 135 7.98 -4.57 16.26
CA LYS A 135 8.25 -5.84 15.59
C LYS A 135 7.07 -6.79 15.71
N LYS A 136 6.81 -7.58 14.67
CA LYS A 136 5.71 -8.55 14.69
C LYS A 136 5.81 -9.53 15.86
N GLU A 137 6.99 -10.08 16.13
CA GLU A 137 7.21 -11.02 17.22
C GLU A 137 7.01 -10.37 18.59
N GLU A 138 7.44 -9.10 18.73
CA GLU A 138 7.27 -8.34 19.97
C GLU A 138 5.79 -8.05 20.26
N LEU A 139 5.01 -7.68 19.23
CA LEU A 139 3.56 -7.51 19.33
C LEU A 139 2.90 -8.78 19.84
N LEU A 140 3.19 -9.92 19.21
CA LEU A 140 2.61 -11.22 19.57
C LEU A 140 3.01 -11.64 20.98
N LEU A 141 4.30 -11.53 21.33
CA LEU A 141 4.82 -11.85 22.67
C LEU A 141 4.16 -10.99 23.77
N LYS A 142 4.04 -9.68 23.55
CA LYS A 142 3.42 -8.79 24.54
C LYS A 142 1.92 -9.04 24.70
N ALA A 143 1.25 -9.40 23.61
CA ALA A 143 -0.16 -9.74 23.66
C ALA A 143 -0.39 -11.09 24.37
N ASP A 144 0.45 -12.09 24.12
CA ASP A 144 0.40 -13.41 24.77
C ASP A 144 0.67 -13.31 26.29
N LYS A 145 1.59 -12.43 26.69
CA LYS A 145 1.87 -12.12 28.11
C LYS A 145 0.79 -11.24 28.77
N GLY A 146 -0.25 -10.84 28.07
CA GLY A 146 -1.31 -9.95 28.58
C GLY A 146 -0.85 -8.50 28.84
N ILE A 147 0.36 -8.11 28.39
CA ILE A 147 0.88 -6.75 28.49
C ILE A 147 0.11 -5.83 27.54
N LEU A 148 -0.15 -6.32 26.33
CA LEU A 148 -1.05 -5.70 25.38
C LEU A 148 -2.39 -6.42 25.40
N SER A 149 -3.47 -5.69 25.12
CA SER A 149 -4.77 -6.31 24.93
C SER A 149 -4.73 -7.29 23.76
N ILE A 150 -5.50 -8.38 23.84
CA ILE A 150 -5.75 -9.29 22.71
C ILE A 150 -6.31 -8.58 21.46
N SER A 151 -6.90 -7.40 21.64
CA SER A 151 -7.39 -6.52 20.57
C SER A 151 -6.31 -5.57 20.01
N ALA A 152 -5.06 -5.67 20.48
CA ALA A 152 -3.95 -4.94 19.89
C ALA A 152 -3.67 -5.47 18.49
N THR A 153 -3.41 -4.55 17.57
CA THR A 153 -3.30 -4.86 16.15
C THR A 153 -2.02 -4.29 15.56
N GLY A 154 -1.34 -5.13 14.78
CA GLY A 154 -0.20 -4.74 13.95
C GLY A 154 -0.68 -4.53 12.52
N HIS A 155 -0.48 -3.33 11.99
CA HIS A 155 -0.74 -2.96 10.61
C HIS A 155 0.49 -3.27 9.79
N VAL A 156 0.37 -4.20 8.84
CA VAL A 156 1.44 -4.56 7.92
C VAL A 156 1.19 -3.83 6.60
N ILE A 157 2.11 -2.93 6.24
CA ILE A 157 2.05 -2.15 5.00
C ILE A 157 3.32 -2.45 4.20
N SER A 158 3.17 -2.92 2.95
CA SER A 158 4.32 -3.14 2.07
C SER A 158 5.01 -1.81 1.74
N LYS A 159 6.27 -1.88 1.31
CA LYS A 159 6.90 -0.74 0.64
C LYS A 159 6.01 -0.33 -0.56
N PRO A 160 5.63 0.95 -0.70
CA PRO A 160 4.83 1.38 -1.84
C PRO A 160 5.61 1.32 -3.16
N ILE A 161 4.96 0.93 -4.25
CA ILE A 161 5.47 1.08 -5.61
C ILE A 161 4.84 2.32 -6.23
N VAL A 162 5.66 3.29 -6.58
CA VAL A 162 5.22 4.57 -7.16
C VAL A 162 5.22 4.47 -8.67
N SER A 163 4.17 4.97 -9.32
CA SER A 163 4.06 5.04 -10.77
C SER A 163 5.18 5.88 -11.39
N LEU A 164 5.51 5.64 -12.67
CA LEU A 164 6.61 6.34 -13.36
C LEU A 164 6.39 7.86 -13.41
N ASN A 165 5.13 8.28 -13.54
CA ASN A 165 4.73 9.69 -13.49
C ASN A 165 4.60 10.26 -12.06
N LYS A 166 4.82 9.43 -11.02
CA LYS A 166 4.71 9.79 -9.59
C LYS A 166 3.34 10.32 -9.14
N LYS A 167 2.30 10.09 -9.95
CA LYS A 167 0.91 10.48 -9.66
C LYS A 167 0.19 9.43 -8.83
N TYR A 168 0.55 8.16 -8.99
CA TYR A 168 -0.09 7.03 -8.33
C TYR A 168 0.91 6.20 -7.53
N ALA A 169 0.39 5.46 -6.55
CA ALA A 169 1.17 4.49 -5.81
C ALA A 169 0.32 3.25 -5.52
N LEU A 170 0.98 2.09 -5.45
CA LEU A 170 0.38 0.82 -5.07
C LEU A 170 1.03 0.34 -3.77
N LEU A 171 0.23 -0.13 -2.83
CA LEU A 171 0.72 -0.80 -1.62
C LEU A 171 -0.19 -1.98 -1.26
N LYS A 172 0.38 -2.97 -0.57
CA LYS A 172 -0.34 -4.07 0.07
C LYS A 172 -0.57 -3.70 1.53
N TYR A 173 -1.75 -4.00 2.04
CA TYR A 173 -2.09 -3.81 3.45
C TYR A 173 -2.91 -4.98 3.99
N PHE A 174 -2.56 -5.39 5.19
CA PHE A 174 -3.36 -6.25 6.05
C PHE A 174 -3.02 -5.96 7.51
N TYR A 175 -3.77 -6.55 8.44
CA TYR A 175 -3.46 -6.48 9.85
C TYR A 175 -3.27 -7.86 10.47
N VAL A 176 -2.45 -7.90 11.52
CA VAL A 176 -2.22 -9.06 12.37
C VAL A 176 -2.75 -8.78 13.78
N SER A 177 -3.49 -9.73 14.33
CA SER A 177 -3.98 -9.70 15.71
C SER A 177 -3.95 -11.11 16.30
N LEU A 178 -4.02 -11.24 17.63
CA LEU A 178 -4.13 -12.56 18.27
C LEU A 178 -5.44 -13.29 17.89
N SER A 179 -6.51 -12.53 17.63
CA SER A 179 -7.80 -13.06 17.15
C SER A 179 -7.77 -13.53 15.68
N GLY A 180 -6.65 -13.40 14.99
CA GLY A 180 -6.49 -13.77 13.57
C GLY A 180 -6.05 -12.60 12.69
N GLY A 181 -5.59 -12.93 11.48
CA GLY A 181 -5.21 -11.95 10.46
C GLY A 181 -6.40 -11.42 9.67
N SER A 182 -6.21 -10.27 9.02
CA SER A 182 -7.20 -9.72 8.08
C SER A 182 -7.01 -10.25 6.67
N VAL A 183 -8.05 -10.09 5.84
CA VAL A 183 -7.91 -10.27 4.40
C VAL A 183 -6.91 -9.25 3.87
N GLU A 184 -5.96 -9.73 3.08
CA GLU A 184 -4.97 -8.91 2.40
C GLU A 184 -5.61 -8.12 1.25
N ARG A 185 -5.21 -6.85 1.10
CA ARG A 185 -5.74 -5.95 0.07
C ARG A 185 -4.63 -5.17 -0.58
N THR A 186 -4.78 -4.91 -1.87
CA THR A 186 -3.95 -3.94 -2.59
C THR A 186 -4.69 -2.61 -2.67
N TYR A 187 -3.99 -1.51 -2.44
CA TYR A 187 -4.53 -0.16 -2.52
C TYR A 187 -3.84 0.63 -3.61
N LEU A 188 -4.62 1.28 -4.45
CA LEU A 188 -4.17 2.34 -5.34
C LEU A 188 -4.40 3.68 -4.66
N LEU A 189 -3.34 4.45 -4.54
CA LEU A 189 -3.37 5.82 -4.05
C LEU A 189 -3.07 6.79 -5.19
N GLU A 190 -3.64 7.99 -5.13
CA GLU A 190 -3.34 9.10 -6.02
C GLU A 190 -2.83 10.29 -5.20
N LYS A 191 -1.83 10.98 -5.75
CA LYS A 191 -1.27 12.19 -5.18
C LYS A 191 -2.08 13.42 -5.62
N GLU A 192 -2.80 14.01 -4.68
CA GLU A 192 -3.57 15.24 -4.89
C GLU A 192 -3.15 16.30 -3.84
N ASN A 193 -2.81 17.50 -4.29
CA ASN A 193 -2.38 18.61 -3.41
C ASN A 193 -1.25 18.22 -2.43
N GLY A 194 -0.35 17.35 -2.86
CA GLY A 194 0.79 16.90 -2.06
C GLY A 194 0.46 15.81 -1.04
N LYS A 195 -0.78 15.33 -0.94
CA LYS A 195 -1.19 14.19 -0.11
C LYS A 195 -1.54 12.97 -0.96
N TRP A 196 -1.31 11.79 -0.41
CA TRP A 196 -1.76 10.54 -1.00
C TRP A 196 -3.14 10.16 -0.47
N THR A 197 -4.06 9.83 -1.37
CA THR A 197 -5.42 9.42 -1.03
C THR A 197 -5.79 8.10 -1.71
N VAL A 198 -6.52 7.24 -1.04
CA VAL A 198 -6.99 5.96 -1.59
C VAL A 198 -8.02 6.23 -2.68
N LYS A 199 -7.71 5.82 -3.91
CA LYS A 199 -8.65 5.87 -5.04
C LYS A 199 -9.35 4.57 -5.29
N GLN A 200 -8.66 3.45 -5.09
CA GLN A 200 -9.22 2.12 -5.33
C GLN A 200 -8.66 1.12 -4.32
N VAL A 201 -9.55 0.28 -3.80
CA VAL A 201 -9.19 -0.93 -3.06
C VAL A 201 -9.34 -2.10 -4.02
N ILE A 202 -8.37 -3.00 -4.06
CA ILE A 202 -8.35 -4.20 -4.90
C ILE A 202 -8.26 -5.39 -3.96
N TYR A 203 -9.33 -6.17 -3.92
CA TYR A 203 -9.40 -7.39 -3.15
C TYR A 203 -8.66 -8.47 -3.92
N ILE A 204 -7.81 -9.18 -3.20
CA ILE A 204 -6.98 -10.23 -3.77
C ILE A 204 -7.89 -11.42 -4.02
N PRO A 205 -8.01 -11.92 -5.27
CA PRO A 205 -8.76 -13.13 -5.53
C PRO A 205 -8.11 -14.28 -4.78
N ASN A 206 -8.92 -15.04 -4.03
CA ASN A 206 -8.43 -16.27 -3.43
C ASN A 206 -8.06 -17.21 -4.58
N ILE A 207 -6.76 -17.39 -4.82
CA ILE A 207 -6.26 -18.42 -5.76
C ILE A 207 -6.33 -19.75 -5.00
N TYR A 208 -7.52 -20.34 -4.91
CA TYR A 208 -7.73 -21.73 -4.48
C TYR A 208 -8.29 -22.53 -5.65
#